data_AF-A0A9D8QG69-F1
#
_entry.id   AF-A0A9D8QG69-F1
#
_cell.length_a   1.000
_cell.length_b   1.000
_cell.length_c   1.000
_cell.angle_alpha   90.00
_cell.angle_beta   90.00
_cell.angle_gamma   90.00
#
_symmetry.space_group_name_H-M   'P 1'
#
loop_
_entity.id
_entity.type
_entity.pdbx_description
1 polymer ?
#
loop_
_entity_poly.entity_id
_entity_poly.type
_entity_poly.pdbx_seq_one_letter_code
_entity_poly.pdbx_strand_id
1 'polypeptide(L)' 'MTTPTTELDARFSEPGAVATSWDETCQALESAELFWICTVRRDGRPHVTPLVAVWLDGTIHFSTGTGEQKARNLEHNP' A
#
# COMPACT_ATOMS: atom_id res chain seq x y z
N MET A 1 -8.34 -10.75 -14.29
CA MET A 1 -6.97 -10.22 -14.35
C MET A 1 -6.00 -11.36 -14.12
N THR A 2 -4.77 -11.29 -14.64
CA THR A 2 -3.74 -12.31 -14.40
C THR A 2 -3.18 -12.17 -12.98
N THR A 3 -3.03 -13.29 -12.26
CA THR A 3 -2.39 -13.33 -10.94
C THR A 3 -0.95 -12.81 -11.04
N PRO A 4 -0.57 -11.78 -10.25
CA PRO A 4 0.81 -11.32 -10.15
C PRO A 4 1.77 -12.43 -9.74
N THR A 5 2.96 -12.43 -10.34
CA THR A 5 4.08 -13.25 -9.88
C THR A 5 4.73 -12.57 -8.68
N THR A 6 4.91 -13.32 -7.60
CA THR A 6 5.58 -12.83 -6.39
C THR A 6 7.05 -13.27 -6.39
N GLU A 7 7.92 -12.34 -6.01
CA GLU A 7 9.37 -12.56 -5.94
C GLU A 7 9.87 -12.20 -4.54
N LEU A 8 10.85 -12.95 -4.05
CA LEU A 8 11.51 -12.68 -2.78
C LEU A 8 12.87 -12.02 -3.05
N ASP A 9 13.13 -10.90 -2.39
CA ASP A 9 14.47 -10.31 -2.34
C ASP A 9 15.26 -10.88 -1.15
N ALA A 10 16.17 -11.81 -1.45
CA ALA A 10 17.01 -12.46 -0.44
C ALA A 10 17.93 -11.49 0.32
N ARG A 11 18.17 -10.27 -0.18
CA ARG A 11 18.99 -9.26 0.52
C ARG A 11 18.29 -8.70 1.77
N PHE A 12 16.95 -8.73 1.78
CA PHE A 12 16.11 -8.18 2.84
C PHE A 12 15.27 -9.25 3.53
N SER A 13 15.59 -10.53 3.33
CA SER A 13 14.81 -11.67 3.83
C SER A 13 15.69 -12.63 4.64
N GLU A 14 15.07 -13.38 5.55
CA GLU A 14 15.75 -14.40 6.34
C GLU A 14 16.09 -15.65 5.52
N PRO A 15 17.12 -16.42 5.89
CA PRO A 15 17.45 -17.67 5.22
C PRO A 15 16.28 -18.66 5.21
N GLY A 16 15.92 -19.15 4.03
CA GLY A 16 14.82 -20.11 3.86
C GLY A 16 13.42 -19.49 3.73
N ALA A 17 13.31 -18.15 3.75
CA ALA A 17 12.06 -17.47 3.42
C ALA A 17 11.60 -17.81 1.99
N VAL A 18 10.29 -17.77 1.79
CA VAL A 18 9.63 -17.97 0.49
C VAL A 18 8.80 -16.73 0.18
N ALA A 19 8.68 -16.37 -1.09
CA ALA A 19 7.81 -15.28 -1.50
C ALA A 19 6.37 -15.55 -1.05
N THR A 20 5.75 -14.57 -0.39
CA THR A 20 4.31 -14.62 -0.05
C THR A 20 3.51 -14.82 -1.33
N SER A 21 2.50 -15.70 -1.28
CA SER A 21 1.65 -15.92 -2.45
C SER A 21 0.76 -14.70 -2.72
N TRP A 22 0.29 -14.56 -3.97
CA TRP A 22 -0.66 -13.49 -4.28
C TRP A 22 -2.00 -13.66 -3.56
N ASP A 23 -2.45 -14.91 -3.35
CA ASP A 23 -3.69 -15.20 -2.65
C ASP A 23 -3.62 -14.79 -1.17
N GLU A 24 -2.50 -15.07 -0.49
CA GLU A 24 -2.25 -14.59 0.89
C GLU A 24 -2.19 -13.06 0.94
N THR A 25 -1.61 -12.42 -0.09
CA THR A 25 -1.60 -10.95 -0.21
C THR A 25 -3.02 -10.41 -0.30
N CYS A 26 -3.87 -10.97 -1.16
CA CYS A 26 -5.26 -10.57 -1.29
C CYS A 26 -6.03 -10.76 0.02
N GLN A 27 -5.85 -11.91 0.68
CA GLN A 27 -6.50 -12.18 1.96
C GLN A 27 -6.10 -11.16 3.04
N ALA A 28 -4.82 -10.76 3.08
CA ALA A 28 -4.35 -9.72 3.99
C ALA A 28 -4.99 -8.35 3.69
N LEU A 29 -5.12 -7.98 2.40
CA LEU A 29 -5.78 -6.74 2.00
C LEU A 29 -7.29 -6.75 2.29
N GLU A 30 -7.97 -7.88 2.09
CA GLU A 30 -9.41 -8.03 2.34
C GLU A 30 -9.76 -8.00 3.82
N SER A 31 -8.90 -8.56 4.68
CA SER A 31 -9.14 -8.66 6.12
C SER A 31 -8.65 -7.46 6.93
N ALA A 32 -7.85 -6.58 6.33
CA ALA A 32 -7.31 -5.41 7.01
C ALA A 32 -8.40 -4.38 7.35
N GLU A 33 -8.57 -4.11 8.64
CA GLU A 33 -9.49 -3.07 9.14
C GLU A 33 -8.89 -1.65 9.07
N LEU A 34 -7.55 -1.57 9.02
CA LEU A 34 -6.81 -0.31 9.03
C LEU A 34 -5.56 -0.40 8.16
N PHE A 35 -5.35 0.64 7.34
CA PHE A 35 -4.19 0.76 6.47
C PHE A 35 -3.34 1.95 6.86
N TRP A 36 -2.08 1.93 6.43
CA TRP A 36 -1.18 3.08 6.51
C TRP A 36 -0.74 3.47 5.11
N ILE A 37 -0.88 4.75 4.77
CA ILE A 37 -0.37 5.29 3.50
C ILE A 37 0.83 6.19 3.79
N CYS A 38 1.90 6.01 3.02
CA CYS A 38 3.01 6.95 2.95
C CYS A 38 2.88 7.79 1.69
N THR A 39 2.88 9.12 1.84
CA THR A 39 2.92 10.09 0.73
C THR A 39 4.15 10.99 0.89
N VAL A 40 4.61 11.62 -0.17
CA VAL A 40 5.81 12.49 -0.13
C VAL A 40 5.39 13.96 -0.02
N ARG A 41 5.87 14.66 0.99
CA ARG A 41 5.66 16.12 1.12
C ARG A 41 6.45 16.86 0.06
N ARG A 42 6.06 18.11 -0.23
CA ARG A 42 6.77 18.99 -1.17
C ARG A 42 8.25 19.23 -0.83
N ASP A 43 8.63 19.07 0.43
CA ASP A 43 10.02 19.16 0.90
C ASP A 43 10.75 17.81 0.90
N GLY A 44 10.16 16.77 0.30
CA GLY A 44 10.73 15.43 0.17
C GLY A 44 10.54 14.53 1.38
N ARG A 45 10.02 15.02 2.51
CA ARG A 45 9.85 14.19 3.71
C ARG A 45 8.66 13.23 3.58
N PRO A 46 8.76 11.99 4.11
CA PRO A 46 7.63 11.07 4.14
C PRO A 46 6.54 11.59 5.09
N HIS A 47 5.29 11.36 4.70
CA HIS A 47 4.10 11.62 5.49
C HIS A 47 3.26 10.36 5.56
N VAL A 48 3.32 9.72 6.73
CA VAL A 48 2.68 8.43 7.02
C VAL A 48 1.49 8.68 7.93
N THR A 49 0.30 8.25 7.54
CA THR A 49 -0.89 8.33 8.41
C THR A 49 -1.76 7.08 8.26
N PRO A 50 -2.55 6.73 9.29
CA PRO A 50 -3.54 5.68 9.15
C PRO A 50 -4.74 6.17 8.33
N LEU A 51 -5.44 5.26 7.69
CA LEU A 51 -6.74 5.46 7.03
C LEU A 51 -7.50 4.14 6.87
N VAL A 52 -8.79 4.23 6.57
CA VAL A 52 -9.58 3.09 6.09
C VAL A 52 -9.48 3.04 4.56
N ALA A 53 -9.22 1.85 4.02
CA ALA A 53 -9.24 1.57 2.59
C ALA A 53 -10.10 0.34 2.32
N VAL A 54 -10.51 0.18 1.07
CA VAL A 54 -11.29 -0.96 0.58
C VAL A 54 -10.50 -1.63 -0.53
N TRP A 55 -10.34 -2.95 -0.44
CA TRP A 55 -9.91 -3.79 -1.56
C TRP A 55 -11.15 -4.18 -2.38
N LEU A 56 -11.19 -3.76 -3.64
CA LEU A 56 -12.31 -4.03 -4.54
C LEU A 56 -11.77 -4.21 -5.97
N ASP A 57 -12.22 -5.27 -6.65
CA ASP A 57 -11.89 -5.55 -8.05
C ASP A 57 -10.39 -5.46 -8.38
N GLY A 58 -9.53 -5.94 -7.46
CA GLY A 58 -8.08 -5.94 -7.65
C GLY A 58 -7.39 -4.59 -7.40
N THR A 59 -8.08 -3.63 -6.78
CA THR A 59 -7.56 -2.28 -6.51
C THR A 59 -7.83 -1.85 -5.07
N ILE A 60 -6.88 -1.12 -4.46
CA ILE A 60 -7.08 -0.45 -3.18
C ILE A 60 -7.68 0.93 -3.41
N HIS A 61 -8.82 1.19 -2.78
CA HIS A 61 -9.51 2.48 -2.79
C HIS A 61 -9.49 3.10 -1.40
N PHE A 62 -9.21 4.40 -1.30
CA PHE A 62 -9.39 5.17 -0.07
C PHE A 62 -9.95 6.54 -0.39
N SER A 63 -10.48 7.22 0.62
CA SER A 63 -10.95 8.61 0.53
C SER A 63 -10.09 9.54 1.38
N THR A 64 -9.94 10.78 0.95
CA THR A 64 -9.26 11.85 1.69
C THR A 64 -9.91 13.20 1.36
N GLY A 65 -9.91 14.13 2.32
CA GLY A 65 -10.39 15.48 2.07
C GLY A 65 -9.43 16.27 1.18
N THR A 66 -9.94 17.12 0.29
CA THR A 66 -9.12 17.95 -0.63
C THR A 66 -8.17 18.90 0.11
N GLY A 67 -8.49 19.28 1.35
CA GLY A 67 -7.62 20.09 2.21
C GLY A 67 -6.55 19.31 2.96
N GLU A 68 -6.61 17.98 2.97
CA GLU A 68 -5.71 17.14 3.76
C GLU A 68 -4.32 17.08 3.15
N GLN A 69 -3.31 16.89 4.01
CA GLN A 69 -1.92 16.87 3.55
C GLN A 69 -1.65 15.76 2.53
N LYS A 70 -2.29 14.59 2.66
CA LYS A 70 -2.09 13.48 1.71
C LYS A 70 -2.68 13.79 0.32
N ALA A 71 -3.80 14.50 0.24
CA ALA A 71 -4.35 14.97 -1.03
C ALA A 71 -3.39 15.94 -1.72
N ARG A 72 -2.91 16.96 -0.99
CA ARG A 72 -1.90 17.92 -1.50
C ARG A 72 -0.58 17.26 -1.92
N ASN A 73 -0.18 16.20 -1.20
CA ASN A 73 1.00 15.43 -1.55
C ASN A 73 0.80 14.68 -2.87
N LEU A 74 -0.33 13.98 -3.05
CA LEU A 74 -0.65 13.20 -4.26
C LEU A 74 -0.87 14.08 -5.49
N GLU A 75 -1.42 15.30 -5.33
CA GLU A 75 -1.51 16.28 -6.42
C GLU A 75 -0.14 16.68 -6.97
N HIS A 76 0.91 16.61 -6.14
CA HIS A 76 2.27 16.97 -6.52
C HIS A 76 3.15 15.75 -6.87
N ASN A 77 2.94 14.63 -6.19
CA ASN A 77 3.72 13.39 -6.28
C ASN A 77 2.77 12.18 -6.10
N PRO A 78 2.14 11.72 -7.20
CA PRO A 78 1.17 10.62 -7.20
C PRO A 78 1.82 9.24 -7.06
#